data_AF-A0A940TS06-F1
#
_entry.id   AF-A0A940TS06-F1
#
_cell.length_a   1.000
_cell.length_b   1.000
_cell.length_c   1.000
_cell.angle_alpha   90.00
_cell.angle_beta   90.00
_cell.angle_gamma   90.00
#
_symmetry.space_group_name_H-M   'P 1'
#
loop_
_entity.id
_entity.type
_entity.pdbx_description
1 polymer ?
#
loop_
_entity_poly.entity_id
_entity_poly.type
_entity_poly.pdbx_seq_one_letter_code
_entity_poly.pdbx_strand_id
1 'polypeptide(L)' 'CTNPIGATGLIRLAEAVLQVTGKAGARQVEGAKLALSHAMGGVDQFNGVTIVGSNL' A
#
# COMPACT_ATOMS: atom_id res chain seq x y z
N CYS A 1 1.29 5.59 -21.99
CA CYS A 1 1.84 5.88 -20.66
C CYS A 1 0.69 6.04 -19.68
N THR A 2 0.48 5.11 -18.76
CA THR A 2 -0.59 5.22 -17.75
C THR A 2 0.03 5.04 -16.38
N ASN A 3 0.31 6.15 -15.71
CA ASN A 3 0.59 6.19 -14.29
C ASN A 3 -0.50 7.09 -13.67
N PRO A 4 -1.66 6.52 -13.30
CA PRO A 4 -2.79 7.30 -12.84
C PRO A 4 -2.48 7.83 -11.44
N ILE A 5 -1.95 9.07 -11.37
CA ILE A 5 -1.37 9.68 -10.16
C ILE A 5 -2.27 9.43 -8.94
N GLY A 6 -3.55 9.77 -9.04
CA GLY A 6 -4.51 9.58 -7.95
C GLY A 6 -4.75 8.13 -7.53
N ALA A 7 -4.73 7.18 -8.47
CA ALA A 7 -4.96 5.77 -8.15
C ALA A 7 -3.70 5.07 -7.60
N THR A 8 -2.50 5.57 -7.88
CA THR A 8 -1.28 4.87 -7.49
C THR A 8 -1.06 4.80 -5.98
N GLY A 9 -1.49 5.81 -5.24
CA GLY A 9 -1.49 5.75 -3.77
C GLY A 9 -2.43 4.66 -3.25
N LEU A 10 -3.63 4.57 -3.82
CA LEU A 10 -4.62 3.57 -3.45
C LEU A 10 -4.18 2.15 -3.81
N ILE A 11 -3.49 1.95 -4.93
CA ILE A 11 -2.93 0.65 -5.33
C ILE A 11 -1.90 0.17 -4.29
N ARG A 12 -1.03 1.06 -3.79
CA ARG A 12 -0.05 0.70 -2.75
C ARG A 12 -0.74 0.31 -1.44
N LEU A 13 -1.76 1.06 -1.03
CA LEU A 13 -2.55 0.72 0.15
C LEU A 13 -3.27 -0.62 -0.03
N ALA A 14 -3.88 -0.86 -1.18
CA ALA A 14 -4.56 -2.12 -1.49
C ALA A 14 -3.58 -3.30 -1.41
N GLU A 15 -2.39 -3.18 -1.99
CA GLU A 15 -1.35 -4.21 -1.88
C GLU A 15 -0.93 -4.42 -0.42
N ALA A 16 -0.68 -3.36 0.34
CA ALA A 16 -0.33 -3.47 1.76
C ALA A 16 -1.41 -4.23 2.56
N VAL A 17 -2.69 -3.96 2.30
CA VAL A 17 -3.83 -4.67 2.89
C VAL A 17 -3.87 -6.13 2.45
N LEU A 18 -3.68 -6.43 1.16
CA LEU A 18 -3.63 -7.80 0.65
C LEU A 18 -2.50 -8.60 1.32
N GLN A 19 -1.33 -7.97 1.53
CA GLN A 19 -0.18 -8.60 2.17
C GLN A 19 -0.48 -8.96 3.64
N VAL A 20 -0.94 -8.00 4.46
CA VAL A 20 -1.21 -8.27 5.89
C VAL A 20 -2.44 -9.16 6.13
N THR A 21 -3.28 -9.35 5.11
CA THR A 21 -4.45 -10.25 5.17
C THR A 21 -4.21 -11.63 4.55
N GLY A 22 -3.02 -11.91 4.02
CA GLY A 22 -2.71 -13.19 3.39
C GLY A 22 -3.39 -13.42 2.04
N LYS A 23 -3.81 -12.34 1.35
CA LYS A 23 -4.61 -12.36 0.11
C LYS A 23 -3.84 -11.88 -1.12
N ALA A 24 -2.52 -11.73 -1.05
CA ALA A 24 -1.72 -11.21 -2.18
C ALA A 24 -1.37 -12.27 -3.25
N GLY A 25 -1.91 -13.49 -3.13
CA GLY A 25 -1.74 -14.56 -4.12
C GLY A 25 -0.28 -14.93 -4.33
N ALA A 26 0.16 -15.00 -5.60
CA ALA A 26 1.53 -15.39 -5.93
C ALA A 26 2.62 -14.41 -5.43
N ARG A 27 2.25 -13.18 -5.04
CA ARG A 27 3.18 -12.17 -4.51
C ARG A 27 3.19 -12.08 -2.98
N GLN A 28 2.53 -13.02 -2.30
CA GLN A 28 2.42 -13.01 -0.85
C GLN A 28 3.80 -13.05 -0.18
N VAL A 29 4.05 -12.09 0.70
CA VAL A 29 5.18 -12.09 1.61
C VAL A 29 4.80 -12.95 2.82
N GLU A 30 5.59 -13.99 3.09
CA GLU A 30 5.37 -14.89 4.21
C GLU A 30 5.45 -14.14 5.54
N GLY A 31 4.45 -14.35 6.41
CA GLY A 31 4.44 -13.77 7.75
C GLY A 31 4.24 -12.26 7.81
N ALA A 32 3.80 -11.60 6.73
CA ALA A 32 3.47 -10.17 6.73
C ALA A 32 2.37 -9.86 7.75
N LYS A 33 2.72 -9.10 8.80
CA LYS A 33 1.79 -8.68 9.88
C LYS A 33 1.62 -7.17 10.00
N LEU A 34 2.55 -6.40 9.43
CA LEU A 34 2.59 -4.96 9.47
C LEU A 34 3.12 -4.44 8.14
N ALA A 35 2.47 -3.44 7.55
CA ALA A 35 2.89 -2.84 6.31
C ALA A 35 2.70 -1.32 6.34
N LEU A 36 3.56 -0.62 5.60
CA LEU A 36 3.50 0.82 5.37
C LEU A 36 3.18 1.07 3.89
N SER A 37 2.23 1.96 3.65
CA SER A 37 1.95 2.53 2.33
C SER A 37 2.17 4.03 2.35
N HIS A 38 2.87 4.54 1.34
CA HIS A 38 3.12 5.97 1.15
C HIS A 38 2.66 6.39 -0.25
N ALA A 39 1.94 7.50 -0.29
CA ALA A 39 1.53 8.19 -1.49
C ALA A 39 2.07 9.62 -1.44
N MET A 40 2.62 10.06 -2.57
CA MET A 40 3.13 11.42 -2.76
C MET A 40 2.43 12.07 -3.96
N GLY A 41 2.18 13.38 -3.87
CA GLY A 41 1.60 14.17 -4.94
C GLY A 41 2.14 15.60 -5.00
N GLY A 42 1.98 16.24 -6.18
CA GLY A 42 2.59 17.53 -6.49
C GLY A 42 4.10 17.39 -6.70
N VAL A 43 4.83 18.47 -6.40
CA VAL A 43 6.31 18.44 -6.32
C VAL A 43 6.71 18.17 -4.86
N ASP A 44 6.34 16.99 -4.35
CA ASP A 44 6.50 16.56 -2.93
C ASP A 44 5.67 17.33 -1.88
N GLN A 45 4.63 18.05 -2.28
CA GLN A 45 3.82 18.87 -1.37
C GLN A 45 2.83 18.04 -0.53
N PHE A 46 2.32 16.95 -1.10
CA PHE A 46 1.28 16.13 -0.47
C PHE A 46 1.82 14.75 -0.16
N ASN A 47 1.69 14.34 1.10
CA ASN A 47 2.19 13.05 1.58
C ASN A 47 1.10 12.35 2.40
N GLY A 48 0.64 11.21 1.93
CA GLY A 48 -0.27 10.32 2.64
C GLY A 48 0.48 9.08 3.10
N VAL A 49 0.53 8.82 4.41
CA VAL A 49 1.18 7.65 4.99
C VAL A 49 0.14 6.84 5.74
N THR A 50 0.14 5.52 5.54
CA THR A 50 -0.75 4.60 6.24
C THR A 50 0.04 3.40 6.73
N ILE A 51 -0.21 3.00 7.97
CA ILE A 51 0.28 1.75 8.55
C ILE A 51 -0.93 0.83 8.72
N VAL A 52 -0.82 -0.40 8.21
CA VAL A 52 -1.86 -1.43 8.35
C VAL A 52 -1.28 -2.64 9.06
N GLY A 53 -2.01 -3.13 10.07
CA GLY A 53 -1.65 -4.31 10.85
C GLY A 53 -2.67 -5.43 10.64
N SER A 54 -2.23 -6.68 10.79
CA SER A 54 -3.12 -7.84 10.76
C SER A 54 -3.97 -7.97 12.04
N ASN A 55 -3.58 -7.27 13.12
CA ASN A 55 -4.23 -7.25 14.44
C ASN A 55 -4.10 -5.85 15.07
N LEU A 56 -4.95 -5.56 16.06
CA LEU A 56 -4.88 -4.35 16.89
C LEU A 56 -3.75 -4.42 17.93
#